data_AF-A0A6B3GTQ3-F1
#
_entry.id   AF-A0A6B3GTQ3-F1
#
_cell.length_a   1.000
_cell.length_b   1.000
_cell.length_c   1.000
_cell.angle_alpha   90.00
_cell.angle_beta   90.00
_cell.angle_gamma   90.00
#
_symmetry.space_group_name_H-M   'P 1'
#
loop_
_entity.id
_entity.type
_entity.pdbx_description
1 polymer ?
#
loop_
_entity_poly.entity_id
_entity_poly.type
_entity_poly.pdbx_seq_one_letter_code
_entity_poly.pdbx_strand_id
1 'polypeptide(L)'
;MTAQPEHTNPVPSMRTLAELRAALRIWGFPGDDMDFEKELAAADLDDLTEVRAITQAYRHRVLLRCNPQAMDALTRSTEDVASELNQKMADWGVQ
;
A
#
# COMPACT_ATOMS: atom_id res chain seq x y z
N MET A 1 6.80 34.31 -10.43
CA MET A 1 7.21 33.03 -9.81
C MET A 1 6.52 32.92 -8.46
N THR A 2 5.52 32.04 -8.34
CA THR A 2 4.98 31.57 -7.05
C THR A 2 4.68 30.09 -7.22
N ALA A 3 5.65 29.23 -6.91
CA ALA A 3 5.38 27.80 -6.73
C ALA A 3 4.55 27.69 -5.45
N GLN A 4 3.31 27.24 -5.58
CA GLN A 4 2.49 26.83 -4.44
C GLN A 4 3.21 25.65 -3.78
N PRO A 5 3.30 25.57 -2.44
CA PRO A 5 3.89 24.41 -1.81
C PRO A 5 3.03 23.20 -2.20
N GLU A 6 3.62 22.28 -2.95
CA GLU A 6 3.07 20.96 -3.16
C GLU A 6 2.77 20.40 -1.77
N HIS A 7 1.49 20.38 -1.37
CA HIS A 7 1.03 19.72 -0.16
C HIS A 7 1.18 18.22 -0.39
N THR A 8 2.42 17.75 -0.34
CA THR A 8 2.76 16.35 -0.18
C THR A 8 2.25 16.00 1.19
N ASN A 9 1.01 15.52 1.28
CA ASN A 9 0.50 14.99 2.52
C ASN A 9 1.51 13.91 2.95
N PRO A 10 2.24 14.10 4.06
CA PRO A 10 3.36 13.24 4.37
C PRO A 10 2.81 11.84 4.61
N VAL A 11 3.28 10.88 3.79
CA VAL A 11 2.92 9.47 3.96
C VAL A 11 3.20 9.10 5.41
N PRO A 12 2.23 8.55 6.15
CA PRO A 12 2.41 8.23 7.55
C PRO A 12 3.54 7.21 7.68
N SER A 13 4.47 7.48 8.61
CA SER A 13 5.43 6.47 9.03
C SER A 13 4.65 5.32 9.66
N MET A 14 4.92 4.09 9.23
CA MET A 14 4.25 2.87 9.71
C MET A 14 5.28 1.78 10.00
N ARG A 15 6.42 2.13 10.60
CA ARG A 15 7.50 1.17 10.93
C ARG A 15 7.19 0.37 12.20
N THR A 16 6.36 0.90 13.09
CA THR A 16 5.90 0.23 14.32
C THR A 16 4.40 -0.06 14.29
N LEU A 17 3.94 -0.96 15.17
CA LEU A 17 2.50 -1.23 15.36
C LEU A 17 1.75 0.00 15.88
N ALA A 18 2.37 0.79 16.77
CA ALA A 18 1.77 2.02 17.29
C ALA A 18 1.58 3.06 16.19
N GLU A 19 2.57 3.20 15.32
CA GLU A 19 2.49 4.04 14.13
C GLU A 19 1.41 3.57 13.15
N LEU A 20 1.30 2.25 12.91
CA LEU A 20 0.25 1.68 12.07
C LEU A 20 -1.15 1.96 12.64
N ARG A 21 -1.35 1.80 13.96
CA ARG A 21 -2.62 2.14 14.64
C ARG A 21 -2.99 3.61 14.47
N ALA A 22 -2.03 4.51 14.65
CA ALA A 22 -2.25 5.94 14.46
C ALA A 22 -2.60 6.25 12.99
N ALA A 23 -1.94 5.58 12.05
CA ALA A 23 -2.22 5.72 10.63
C ALA A 23 -3.62 5.20 10.26
N LEU A 24 -4.06 4.07 10.80
CA LEU A 24 -5.41 3.53 10.56
C LEU A 24 -6.51 4.45 11.12
N ARG A 25 -6.27 5.09 12.27
CA ARG A 25 -7.24 6.03 12.84
C ARG A 25 -7.45 7.29 12.02
N ILE A 26 -6.39 7.79 11.39
CA ILE A 26 -6.41 9.06 10.65
C ILE A 26 -6.72 8.81 9.16
N TRP A 27 -6.18 7.72 8.60
CA TRP A 27 -6.18 7.43 7.17
C TRP A 27 -6.82 6.09 6.81
N GLY A 28 -7.10 5.20 7.77
CA GLY A 28 -7.81 3.94 7.51
C GLY A 28 -9.32 4.13 7.27
N PHE A 29 -9.98 3.09 6.78
CA PHE A 29 -11.43 3.08 6.67
C PHE A 29 -12.07 3.04 8.08
N PRO A 30 -13.28 3.59 8.25
CA PRO A 30 -13.99 3.48 9.52
C PRO A 30 -14.10 2.00 9.95
N GLY A 31 -13.55 1.65 11.11
CA GLY A 31 -13.53 0.29 11.64
C GLY A 31 -12.23 -0.48 11.41
N ASP A 32 -11.36 -0.04 10.49
CA ASP A 32 -10.08 -0.72 10.21
C ASP A 32 -9.19 -0.81 11.47
N ASP A 33 -9.22 0.19 12.36
CA ASP A 33 -8.43 0.16 13.59
C ASP A 33 -8.93 -0.94 14.54
N MET A 34 -10.25 -1.11 14.66
CA MET A 34 -10.86 -2.15 15.49
C MET A 34 -10.67 -3.55 14.88
N ASP A 35 -10.84 -3.69 13.56
CA ASP A 35 -10.65 -4.96 12.86
C ASP A 35 -9.18 -5.39 12.91
N PHE A 36 -8.24 -4.45 12.76
CA PHE A 36 -6.81 -4.70 12.93
C PHE A 36 -6.48 -5.23 14.33
N GLU A 37 -7.00 -4.62 15.40
CA GLU A 37 -6.76 -5.13 16.77
C GLU A 37 -7.37 -6.52 16.97
N LYS A 38 -8.55 -6.76 16.39
CA LYS A 38 -9.23 -8.05 16.52
C LYS A 38 -8.46 -9.17 15.83
N GLU A 39 -7.99 -8.92 14.61
CA GLU A 39 -7.16 -9.88 13.86
C GLU A 39 -5.82 -10.10 14.57
N LEU A 40 -5.16 -9.03 15.04
CA LEU A 40 -3.89 -9.15 15.76
C LEU A 40 -4.03 -9.89 17.10
N ALA A 41 -5.16 -9.73 17.80
CA ALA A 41 -5.43 -10.44 19.05
C ALA A 41 -5.80 -11.92 18.84
N ALA A 42 -6.28 -12.28 17.65
CA ALA A 42 -6.60 -13.66 17.28
C ALA A 42 -5.39 -14.42 16.73
N ALA A 43 -4.39 -13.71 16.20
CA ALA A 43 -3.17 -14.29 15.66
C ALA A 43 -2.30 -14.93 16.75
N ASP A 44 -1.59 -15.99 16.37
CA ASP A 44 -0.53 -16.52 17.23
C ASP A 44 0.68 -15.56 17.19
N LEU A 45 1.05 -15.01 18.34
CA LEU A 45 2.17 -14.05 18.42
C LEU A 45 3.52 -14.71 18.14
N ASP A 46 3.63 -16.03 18.29
CA ASP A 46 4.82 -16.79 17.91
C ASP A 46 4.87 -17.03 16.39
N ASP A 47 3.74 -16.94 15.67
CA ASP A 47 3.70 -16.93 14.21
C ASP A 47 3.94 -15.52 13.65
N LEU A 48 5.23 -15.17 13.53
CA LEU A 48 5.65 -13.91 12.95
C LEU A 48 5.29 -13.75 11.45
N THR A 49 4.94 -14.84 10.75
CA THR A 49 4.50 -14.77 9.36
C THR A 49 3.06 -14.25 9.30
N GLU A 50 2.20 -14.77 10.16
CA GLU A 50 0.80 -14.33 10.29
C GLU A 50 0.73 -12.85 10.72
N VAL A 51 1.44 -12.48 11.79
CA VAL A 51 1.50 -11.07 12.26
C VAL A 51 2.02 -10.14 11.16
N ARG A 52 3.02 -10.57 10.40
CA ARG A 52 3.54 -9.81 9.26
C ARG A 52 2.48 -9.66 8.15
N ALA A 53 1.74 -10.71 7.82
CA ALA A 53 0.70 -10.66 6.80
C ALA A 53 -0.40 -9.66 7.17
N ILE A 54 -0.90 -9.73 8.41
CA ILE A 54 -1.91 -8.79 8.94
C ILE A 54 -1.37 -7.35 8.83
N THR A 55 -0.19 -7.08 9.39
CA THR A 55 0.36 -5.71 9.36
C THR A 55 0.62 -5.17 7.95
N GLN A 56 0.98 -6.02 6.99
CA GLN A 56 1.16 -5.59 5.59
C GLN A 56 -0.16 -5.28 4.90
N ALA A 57 -1.21 -6.09 5.13
CA ALA A 57 -2.53 -5.84 4.57
C ALA A 57 -3.07 -4.46 4.97
N TYR A 58 -2.98 -4.13 6.25
CA TYR A 58 -3.46 -2.84 6.77
C TYR A 58 -2.57 -1.65 6.35
N ARG A 59 -1.24 -1.83 6.26
CA ARG A 59 -0.36 -0.81 5.65
C ARG A 59 -0.76 -0.51 4.21
N HIS A 60 -1.07 -1.54 3.43
CA HIS A 60 -1.48 -1.37 2.05
C HIS A 60 -2.78 -0.57 1.92
N ARG A 61 -3.78 -0.84 2.80
CA ARG A 61 -5.03 -0.05 2.85
C ARG A 61 -4.79 1.43 3.15
N VAL A 62 -3.92 1.72 4.12
CA VAL A 62 -3.54 3.11 4.43
C VAL A 62 -2.87 3.78 3.23
N LEU A 63 -1.91 3.10 2.58
CA LEU A 63 -1.20 3.65 1.42
C LEU A 63 -2.13 3.91 0.23
N LEU A 64 -3.09 3.02 -0.03
CA LEU A 64 -4.10 3.20 -1.08
C LEU A 64 -4.89 4.50 -0.89
N ARG A 65 -5.26 4.85 0.35
CA ARG A 65 -6.01 6.07 0.63
C ARG A 65 -5.12 7.31 0.69
N CYS A 66 -3.90 7.19 1.21
CA CYS A 66 -2.95 8.31 1.27
C CYS A 66 -2.49 8.76 -0.12
N ASN A 67 -2.52 7.88 -1.12
CA ASN A 67 -1.92 8.19 -2.42
C ASN A 67 -2.72 7.68 -3.64
N PRO A 68 -3.93 8.21 -3.88
CA PRO A 68 -4.71 7.87 -5.08
C PRO A 68 -3.93 8.23 -6.37
N GLN A 69 -3.14 9.31 -6.35
CA GLN A 69 -2.34 9.75 -7.50
C GLN A 69 -1.09 8.89 -7.75
N ALA A 70 -0.43 8.36 -6.71
CA ALA A 70 0.66 7.38 -6.92
C ALA A 70 0.15 5.99 -7.31
N MET A 71 -1.07 5.63 -6.93
CA MET A 71 -1.68 4.39 -7.42
C MET A 71 -1.96 4.50 -8.93
N ASP A 72 -2.44 5.65 -9.40
CA ASP A 72 -2.56 5.94 -10.83
C ASP A 72 -1.22 5.87 -11.57
N ALA A 73 -0.12 6.32 -10.93
CA ALA A 73 1.22 6.22 -11.50
C ALA A 73 1.76 4.78 -11.53
N LEU A 74 1.49 3.98 -10.49
CA LEU A 74 1.88 2.56 -10.42
C LEU A 74 1.05 1.69 -11.38
N THR A 75 -0.25 1.94 -11.51
CA THR A 75 -1.12 1.27 -12.48
C THR A 75 -0.68 1.56 -13.90
N ARG A 76 -0.44 2.83 -14.25
CA ARG A 76 0.11 3.22 -15.56
C ARG A 76 1.46 2.55 -15.85
N SER A 77 2.36 2.53 -14.86
CA SER A 77 3.66 1.87 -15.01
C SER A 77 3.53 0.34 -15.18
N THR A 78 2.51 -0.30 -14.59
CA THR A 78 2.28 -1.74 -14.71
C THR A 78 1.72 -2.09 -16.09
N GLU A 79 0.80 -1.26 -16.61
CA GLU A 79 0.26 -1.39 -17.98
C GLU A 79 1.35 -1.21 -19.04
N ASP A 80 2.27 -0.26 -18.84
CA ASP A 80 3.42 -0.04 -19.74
C ASP A 80 4.38 -1.25 -19.73
N VAL A 81 4.72 -1.80 -18.56
CA VAL A 81 5.59 -3.00 -18.45
C VAL A 81 4.91 -4.24 -19.05
N ALA A 82 3.60 -4.41 -18.84
CA ALA A 82 2.84 -5.50 -19.44
C ALA A 82 2.78 -5.38 -20.97
N SER A 83 2.69 -4.16 -21.49
CA SER A 83 2.73 -3.89 -22.93
C SER A 83 4.11 -4.15 -23.53
N GLU A 84 5.19 -3.75 -22.86
CA GLU A 84 6.56 -4.02 -23.29
C GLU A 84 6.87 -5.52 -23.31
N LEU A 85 6.41 -6.27 -22.31
CA LEU A 85 6.59 -7.71 -22.25
C LEU A 85 5.87 -8.42 -23.40
N ASN A 86 4.61 -8.04 -23.68
CA ASN A 86 3.87 -8.58 -24.83
C ASN A 86 4.55 -8.25 -26.16
N GLN A 87 5.10 -7.04 -26.31
CA GLN A 87 5.83 -6.65 -27.52
C GLN A 87 7.10 -7.49 -27.71
N LYS A 88 7.87 -7.73 -26.65
CA LYS A 88 9.06 -8.60 -26.70
C LYS A 88 8.71 -10.06 -26.99
N MET A 89 7.60 -10.57 -26.42
CA MET A 89 7.13 -11.92 -26.71
C MET A 89 6.64 -12.08 -28.16
N ALA A 90 6.01 -11.05 -28.73
CA ALA A 90 5.63 -11.03 -30.14
C ALA A 90 6.84 -10.94 -31.08
N ASP A 91 7.86 -10.17 -30.71
CA ASP A 91 9.14 -10.04 -31.44
C ASP A 91 9.92 -11.36 -31.44
N TRP A 92 9.89 -12.12 -30.34
CA TRP A 92 10.52 -13.45 -30.23
C TRP A 92 9.70 -14.59 -30.86
N GLY A 93 8.45 -14.34 -31.27
CA GLY A 93 7.56 -15.32 -31.91
C GLY A 93 7.66 -15.36 -33.44
N VAL A 94 8.51 -14.54 -34.05
CA VAL A 94 8.76 -14.56 -35.51
C VAL A 94 10.14 -15.16 -35.78
N GLN A 95 10.20 -16.49 -35.77
CA GLN A 95 11.29 -17.24 -36.40
C GLN A 95 10.76 -18.56 -36.98
#